data_AF-A0AAN8XCF1-F1
#
_entry.id   AF-A0AAN8XCF1-F1
#
_cell.length_a   1.000
_cell.length_b   1.000
_cell.length_c   1.000
_cell.angle_alpha   90.00
_cell.angle_beta   90.00
_cell.angle_gamma   90.00
#
_symmetry.space_group_name_H-M   'P 1'
#
loop_
_entity.id
_entity.type
_entity.pdbx_description
1 polymer ?
#
loop_
_entity_poly.entity_id
_entity_poly.type
_entity_poly.pdbx_seq_one_letter_code
_entity_poly.pdbx_strand_id
1 'polypeptide(L)'
;MTALAHRVPGRIIVDGDILVNSRKANRTMASLAGYVHQDDLFVGSLTVKEHLTFMARLRMDRRRTNWQRSSRVQELIKELGLLKAQNTRIGIPGQDKSLSGGERKRLAFATEVFPLYFVHTGKLMEELGSMDS
;
A
#
# COMPACT_ATOMS: atom_id res chain seq x y z
N MET A 1 -10.78 14.52 -4.88
CA MET A 1 -10.48 13.37 -3.98
C MET A 1 -9.48 13.69 -2.86
N THR A 2 -8.79 14.84 -2.86
CA THR A 2 -7.86 15.27 -1.78
C THR A 2 -8.56 15.77 -0.51
N ALA A 3 -9.78 16.31 -0.64
CA ALA A 3 -10.63 16.72 0.48
C ALA A 3 -10.93 15.57 1.45
N LEU A 4 -11.35 14.41 0.91
CA LEU A 4 -11.65 13.20 1.70
C LEU A 4 -10.42 12.61 2.38
N ALA A 5 -9.24 12.71 1.75
CA ALA A 5 -7.97 12.27 2.32
C ALA A 5 -7.39 13.26 3.35
N HIS A 6 -8.12 14.33 3.70
CA HIS A 6 -7.69 15.39 4.62
C HIS A 6 -6.37 16.09 4.17
N ARG A 7 -6.14 16.15 2.85
CA ARG A 7 -4.95 16.75 2.21
C ARG A 7 -5.34 17.96 1.37
N VAL A 8 -6.00 18.93 2.01
CA VAL A 8 -6.47 20.15 1.36
C VAL A 8 -5.46 21.27 1.62
N PRO A 9 -4.99 22.00 0.59
CA PRO A 9 -4.19 23.20 0.79
C PRO A 9 -4.94 24.21 1.68
N GLY A 10 -4.24 24.92 2.57
CA GLY A 10 -4.85 25.81 3.56
C GLY A 10 -5.67 27.00 3.01
N ARG A 11 -5.78 27.15 1.69
CA ARG A 11 -6.60 28.17 1.02
C ARG A 11 -7.96 27.66 0.55
N ILE A 12 -8.29 26.40 0.77
CA ILE A 12 -9.56 25.81 0.31
C ILE A 12 -10.44 25.53 1.53
N ILE A 13 -11.61 26.15 1.55
CA ILE A 13 -12.66 25.87 2.54
C ILE A 13 -13.47 24.68 2.00
N VAL A 14 -13.53 23.61 2.77
CA VAL A 14 -14.37 22.43 2.46
C VAL A 14 -15.57 22.49 3.38
N ASP A 15 -16.76 22.58 2.79
CA ASP A 15 -18.03 22.53 3.50
C ASP A 15 -18.65 21.13 3.44
N GLY A 16 -19.34 20.73 4.50
CA GLY A 16 -19.93 19.40 4.67
C GLY A 16 -19.22 18.49 5.69
N ASP A 17 -19.96 17.47 6.16
CA ASP A 17 -19.47 16.52 7.16
C ASP A 17 -18.93 15.25 6.50
N ILE A 18 -17.68 14.89 6.82
CA ILE A 18 -17.11 13.59 6.45
C ILE A 18 -17.28 12.65 7.64
N LEU A 19 -18.03 11.56 7.43
CA LEU A 19 -18.29 10.54 8.45
C LEU A 19 -17.60 9.24 8.05
N VAL A 20 -16.90 8.60 8.99
CA VAL A 20 -16.34 7.25 8.85
C VAL A 20 -16.95 6.40 9.97
N ASN A 21 -17.68 5.34 9.63
CA ASN A 21 -18.45 4.53 10.58
C ASN A 21 -19.34 5.38 11.51
N SER A 22 -20.08 6.34 10.94
CA SER A 22 -20.97 7.26 11.66
C SER A 22 -20.30 8.21 12.66
N ARG A 23 -18.96 8.31 12.64
CA ARG A 23 -18.19 9.26 13.45
C ARG A 23 -17.52 10.30 12.57
N LYS A 24 -17.43 11.54 13.05
CA LYS A 24 -16.76 12.64 12.32
C LYS A 24 -15.31 12.27 12.04
N ALA A 25 -14.93 12.30 10.76
CA ALA A 25 -13.60 11.94 10.32
C ALA A 25 -12.58 12.90 10.94
N ASN A 26 -11.63 12.35 11.69
CA ASN A 26 -10.52 13.11 12.27
C ASN A 26 -9.21 12.82 11.52
N ARG A 27 -8.16 13.59 11.82
CA ARG A 27 -6.84 13.43 11.18
C ARG A 27 -6.25 12.03 11.41
N THR A 28 -6.56 11.40 12.52
CA THR A 28 -6.15 10.03 12.85
C THR A 28 -6.84 8.99 11.96
N MET A 29 -8.11 9.18 11.62
CA MET A 29 -8.86 8.31 10.71
C MET A 29 -8.34 8.40 9.28
N ALA A 30 -7.82 9.56 8.85
CA ALA A 30 -7.12 9.68 7.57
C ALA A 30 -5.84 8.82 7.51
N SER A 31 -5.21 8.52 8.65
CA SER A 31 -4.04 7.61 8.71
C SER A 31 -4.40 6.13 8.55
N LEU A 32 -5.69 5.78 8.67
CA LEU A 32 -6.22 4.44 8.45
C LEU A 32 -6.67 4.21 6.99
N ALA A 33 -6.68 5.26 6.16
CA ALA A 33 -7.05 5.18 4.75
C ALA A 33 -5.80 5.10 3.85
N GLY A 34 -5.83 4.22 2.85
CA GLY A 34 -4.84 4.20 1.77
C GLY A 34 -5.25 5.17 0.65
N TYR A 35 -4.32 5.97 0.15
CA TYR A 35 -4.55 6.87 -0.98
C TYR A 35 -3.57 6.56 -2.10
N VAL A 36 -4.08 6.20 -3.28
CA VAL A 36 -3.26 5.93 -4.47
C VAL A 36 -3.30 7.18 -5.36
N HIS A 37 -2.13 7.74 -5.67
CA HIS A 37 -2.02 8.85 -6.61
C HIS A 37 -2.32 8.39 -8.05
N GLN A 38 -2.81 9.29 -8.91
CA GLN A 38 -3.08 8.96 -10.32
C GLN A 38 -1.81 8.67 -11.13
N ASP A 39 -0.69 9.32 -10.75
CA ASP A 39 0.62 9.02 -11.29
C ASP A 39 1.42 8.22 -10.26
N ASP A 40 1.77 6.99 -10.64
CA ASP A 40 2.65 6.17 -9.84
C ASP A 40 4.10 6.65 -9.99
N LEU A 41 4.66 7.21 -8.92
CA LEU A 41 6.07 7.56 -8.81
C LEU A 41 6.92 6.29 -8.65
N PHE A 42 7.01 5.50 -9.71
CA PHE A 42 7.90 4.35 -9.74
C PHE A 42 9.29 4.74 -10.22
N VAL A 43 10.30 4.14 -9.57
CA VAL A 43 11.67 4.18 -10.07
C VAL A 43 11.77 3.15 -11.21
N GLY A 44 11.73 3.63 -12.45
CA GLY A 44 11.65 2.77 -13.65
C GLY A 44 12.82 1.80 -13.83
N SER A 45 13.98 2.04 -13.19
CA SER A 45 15.14 1.15 -13.22
C SER A 45 14.99 -0.10 -12.36
N LEU A 46 14.09 -0.09 -11.37
CA LEU A 46 13.83 -1.23 -10.49
C LEU A 46 12.90 -2.25 -11.15
N THR A 47 13.06 -3.51 -10.76
CA THR A 47 12.07 -4.56 -11.01
C THR A 47 10.91 -4.46 -10.02
N VAL A 48 9.79 -5.12 -10.35
CA VAL A 48 8.64 -5.27 -9.43
C VAL A 48 9.07 -5.77 -8.05
N LYS A 49 9.86 -6.85 -8.00
CA LYS A 49 10.29 -7.46 -6.74
C LYS A 49 11.22 -6.53 -5.94
N GLU A 50 12.14 -5.84 -6.61
CA GLU A 50 13.05 -4.89 -5.95
C GLU A 50 12.29 -3.71 -5.37
N HIS A 51 11.38 -3.11 -6.14
CA HIS A 51 10.52 -2.03 -5.68
C HIS A 51 9.71 -2.44 -4.45
N LEU A 52 9.02 -3.57 -4.52
CA LEU A 52 8.22 -4.09 -3.40
C LEU A 52 9.07 -4.41 -2.16
N THR A 53 10.27 -4.95 -2.35
CA THR A 53 11.22 -5.23 -1.25
C THR A 53 11.71 -3.94 -0.61
N PHE A 54 12.01 -2.92 -1.41
CA PHE A 54 12.42 -1.61 -0.93
C PHE A 54 11.29 -0.94 -0.12
N MET A 55 10.07 -0.94 -0.66
CA MET A 55 8.89 -0.41 0.01
C MET A 55 8.59 -1.15 1.32
N ALA A 56 8.73 -2.48 1.35
CA ALA A 56 8.58 -3.27 2.56
C ALA A 56 9.58 -2.88 3.65
N ARG A 57 10.85 -2.61 3.28
CA ARG A 57 11.87 -2.16 4.24
C ARG A 57 11.59 -0.76 4.80
N LEU A 58 11.01 0.13 3.99
CA LEU A 58 10.70 1.50 4.39
C LEU A 58 9.42 1.63 5.20
N ARG A 59 8.36 0.90 4.83
CA ARG A 59 7.01 1.08 5.40
C ARG A 59 6.63 0.05 6.47
N MET A 60 7.30 -1.11 6.55
CA MET A 60 7.00 -2.10 7.59
C MET A 60 7.74 -1.79 8.90
N ASP A 61 7.15 -2.22 10.02
CA ASP A 61 7.74 -2.08 11.36
C ASP A 61 9.20 -2.58 11.39
N ARG A 62 10.08 -1.81 12.03
CA ARG A 62 11.50 -2.11 12.19
C ARG A 62 11.75 -3.41 12.95
N ARG A 63 10.84 -3.80 13.86
CA ARG A 63 10.89 -5.05 14.64
C ARG A 63 10.74 -6.31 13.78
N ARG A 64 10.26 -6.19 12.53
CA ARG A 64 10.11 -7.33 11.63
C ARG A 64 11.46 -7.81 11.11
N THR A 65 11.62 -9.13 11.01
CA THR A 65 12.82 -9.73 10.44
C THR A 65 12.84 -9.57 8.92
N ASN A 66 14.02 -9.65 8.31
CA ASN A 66 14.13 -9.63 6.85
C ASN A 66 13.37 -10.79 6.20
N TRP A 67 13.34 -11.96 6.84
CA TRP A 67 12.56 -13.10 6.36
C TRP A 67 11.06 -12.80 6.33
N GLN A 68 10.50 -12.22 7.39
CA GLN A 68 9.08 -11.82 7.43
C GLN A 68 8.74 -10.80 6.33
N ARG A 69 9.61 -9.81 6.10
CA ARG A 69 9.43 -8.83 5.02
C ARG A 69 9.45 -9.51 3.65
N SER A 70 10.42 -10.37 3.39
CA SER A 70 10.55 -11.09 2.13
C SER A 70 9.39 -12.04 1.88
N SER A 71 8.93 -12.76 2.90
CA SER A 71 7.75 -13.63 2.81
C SER A 71 6.51 -12.84 2.42
N ARG A 72 6.29 -11.68 3.06
CA ARG A 72 5.14 -10.81 2.76
C ARG A 72 5.19 -10.24 1.34
N VAL A 73 6.37 -9.86 0.86
CA VAL A 73 6.55 -9.40 -0.53
C VAL A 73 6.18 -10.51 -1.52
N GLN A 74 6.62 -11.75 -1.28
CA GLN A 74 6.28 -12.87 -2.17
C GLN A 74 4.79 -13.18 -2.19
N GLU A 75 4.14 -13.15 -1.03
CA GLU A 75 2.70 -13.33 -0.89
C GLU A 75 1.93 -12.28 -1.71
N LEU A 76 2.27 -10.99 -1.55
CA LEU A 76 1.64 -9.91 -2.31
C LEU A 76 1.85 -10.05 -3.83
N ILE A 77 3.05 -10.45 -4.26
CA ILE A 77 3.33 -10.70 -5.69
C ILE A 77 2.43 -11.81 -6.24
N LYS A 78 2.17 -12.85 -5.44
CA LYS A 78 1.29 -13.96 -5.80
C LYS A 78 -0.19 -13.53 -5.81
N GLU A 79 -0.66 -12.91 -4.74
CA GLU A 79 -2.06 -12.47 -4.59
C GLU A 79 -2.47 -11.50 -5.69
N LEU A 80 -1.58 -10.61 -6.10
CA LEU A 80 -1.86 -9.58 -7.12
C LEU A 80 -1.49 -10.04 -8.54
N GLY A 81 -1.18 -11.32 -8.74
CA GLY A 81 -0.90 -11.87 -10.07
C GLY A 81 0.31 -11.24 -10.76
N LEU A 82 1.31 -10.82 -9.99
CA LEU A 82 2.54 -10.19 -10.48
C LEU A 82 3.71 -11.18 -10.64
N LEU A 83 3.49 -12.48 -10.41
CA LEU A 83 4.54 -13.51 -10.44
C LEU A 83 5.32 -13.55 -11.78
N LYS A 84 4.63 -13.44 -12.91
CA LYS A 84 5.26 -13.44 -14.24
C LYS A 84 6.10 -12.18 -14.49
N ALA A 85 5.72 -11.07 -13.87
CA ALA A 85 6.35 -9.77 -14.04
C ALA A 85 7.33 -9.40 -12.91
N GLN A 86 7.58 -10.31 -11.96
CA GLN A 86 8.34 -9.99 -10.73
C GLN A 86 9.77 -9.51 -11.00
N ASN A 87 10.39 -10.00 -12.09
CA ASN A 87 11.74 -9.64 -12.52
C ASN A 87 11.74 -8.67 -13.71
N THR A 88 10.57 -8.22 -14.15
CA THR A 88 10.41 -7.23 -15.21
C THR A 88 10.67 -5.84 -14.62
N ARG A 89 11.44 -5.02 -15.35
CA ARG A 89 11.66 -3.62 -14.97
C ARG A 89 10.35 -2.85 -15.07
N ILE A 90 10.12 -1.96 -14.11
CA ILE A 90 8.91 -1.13 -14.11
C ILE A 90 8.88 -0.25 -15.36
N GLY A 91 10.04 0.31 -15.71
CA GLY A 91 10.26 1.06 -16.94
C GLY A 91 9.47 2.38 -17.03
N ILE A 92 9.80 3.14 -18.06
CA ILE A 92 9.03 4.33 -18.45
C ILE A 92 7.84 3.84 -19.29
N PRO A 93 6.60 4.30 -19.02
CA PRO A 93 5.45 3.88 -19.81
C PRO A 93 5.65 4.25 -21.29
N GLY A 94 5.39 3.30 -22.20
CA GLY A 94 5.58 3.49 -23.64
C GLY A 94 6.91 3.00 -24.21
N GLN A 95 7.76 2.32 -23.42
CA GLN A 95 8.98 1.65 -23.91
C GLN A 95 8.83 0.11 -23.90
N ASP A 96 9.46 -0.55 -24.88
CA ASP A 96 9.27 -1.96 -25.27
C ASP A 96 9.62 -3.03 -24.21
N LYS A 97 10.12 -2.63 -23.03
CA LYS A 97 10.49 -3.54 -21.92
C LYS A 97 10.02 -3.03 -20.56
N SER A 98 8.80 -2.50 -20.52
CA SER A 98 8.15 -2.00 -19.31
C SER A 98 6.95 -2.87 -18.90
N LEU A 99 6.47 -2.70 -17.67
CA LEU A 99 5.23 -3.33 -17.21
C LEU A 99 4.04 -2.88 -18.06
N SER A 100 3.12 -3.79 -18.33
CA SER A 100 1.82 -3.41 -18.90
C SER A 100 1.09 -2.44 -17.96
N GLY A 101 0.17 -1.63 -18.51
CA GLY A 101 -0.62 -0.69 -17.70
C GLY A 101 -1.41 -1.38 -16.57
N GLY A 102 -1.90 -2.60 -16.80
CA GLY A 102 -2.60 -3.39 -15.78
C GLY A 102 -1.68 -3.88 -14.67
N GLU A 103 -0.49 -4.37 -15.01
CA GLU A 103 0.51 -4.78 -14.02
C GLU A 103 1.02 -3.59 -13.20
N ARG A 104 1.21 -2.44 -13.85
CA ARG A 104 1.58 -1.19 -13.19
C ARG A 104 0.52 -0.77 -12.16
N LYS A 105 -0.77 -0.82 -12.51
CA LYS A 105 -1.87 -0.55 -11.55
C LYS A 105 -1.88 -1.52 -10.38
N ARG A 106 -1.62 -2.81 -10.62
CA ARG A 106 -1.53 -3.81 -9.53
C ARG A 106 -0.31 -3.58 -8.64
N LEU A 107 0.82 -3.15 -9.21
CA LEU A 107 2.01 -2.74 -8.45
C LEU A 107 1.75 -1.51 -7.57
N ALA A 108 0.97 -0.54 -8.07
CA ALA A 108 0.58 0.65 -7.32
C ALA A 108 -0.25 0.28 -6.09
N PHE A 109 -1.26 -0.57 -6.33
CA PHE A 109 -2.08 -1.12 -5.27
C PHE A 109 -1.24 -1.91 -4.24
N ALA A 110 -0.33 -2.78 -4.70
CA ALA A 110 0.58 -3.52 -3.83
C ALA A 110 1.38 -2.59 -2.90
N THR A 111 1.85 -1.46 -3.43
CA THR A 111 2.68 -0.48 -2.72
C THR A 111 1.93 0.18 -1.56
N GLU A 112 0.63 0.44 -1.72
CA GLU A 112 -0.21 1.04 -0.68
C GLU A 112 -0.76 0.05 0.33
N VAL A 113 -0.83 -1.23 -0.02
CA VAL A 113 -1.40 -2.28 0.83
C VAL A 113 -0.41 -2.82 1.89
N PHE A 114 0.90 -2.64 1.69
CA PHE A 114 1.94 -3.06 2.64
C PHE A 114 1.70 -2.69 4.12
N PRO A 115 1.32 -1.44 4.46
CA PRO A 115 1.16 -1.03 5.86
C PRO A 115 -0.10 -1.61 6.51
N LEU A 116 -1.12 -1.93 5.72
CA LEU A 116 -2.48 -2.19 6.22
C LEU A 116 -2.69 -3.64 6.67
N TYR A 117 -2.10 -4.61 5.97
CA TYR A 117 -2.42 -6.03 6.17
C TYR A 117 -1.95 -6.64 7.50
N PHE A 118 -1.10 -5.96 8.26
CA PHE A 118 -0.63 -6.48 9.56
C PHE A 118 -1.16 -5.75 10.79
N VAL A 119 -1.76 -4.57 10.63
CA VAL A 119 -2.48 -3.93 11.74
C VAL A 119 -3.74 -4.75 12.09
N HIS A 120 -4.35 -5.41 11.11
CA HIS A 120 -5.55 -6.23 11.34
C HIS A 120 -5.24 -7.66 11.83
N THR A 121 -4.19 -8.33 11.34
CA THR A 121 -3.87 -9.71 11.75
C THR A 121 -3.18 -9.81 13.10
N GLY A 122 -2.43 -8.77 13.52
CA GLY A 122 -1.88 -8.71 14.87
C GLY A 122 -2.97 -8.59 15.94
N LYS A 123 -4.01 -7.78 15.65
CA LYS A 123 -5.15 -7.58 16.55
C LYS A 123 -6.10 -8.78 16.59
N LEU A 124 -6.34 -9.42 15.44
CA LEU A 124 -7.17 -10.64 15.36
C LEU A 124 -6.57 -11.83 16.11
N MET A 125 -5.24 -11.99 16.11
CA MET A 125 -4.58 -13.07 16.86
C MET A 125 -4.55 -12.78 18.37
N GLU A 126 -4.49 -11.51 18.77
CA GLU A 126 -4.59 -11.08 20.17
C GLU A 126 -6.03 -11.23 20.71
N GLU A 127 -7.05 -10.95 19.88
CA GLU A 127 -8.47 -11.16 20.21
C GLU A 127 -8.88 -12.64 20.20
N LEU A 128 -8.31 -13.47 19.32
CA LEU A 128 -8.55 -14.92 19.32
C LEU A 128 -7.81 -15.63 20.47
N GLY A 129 -6.67 -15.11 20.92
CA GLY A 129 -5.94 -15.64 22.08
C GLY A 129 -6.58 -15.34 23.44
N SER A 130 -7.50 -14.37 23.51
CA SER A 130 -8.23 -14.03 24.74
C SER A 130 -9.62 -14.68 24.86
N MET A 131 -10.03 -15.52 23.90
CA MET A 131 -11.31 -16.25 23.92
C MET A 131 -11.17 -17.71 24.40
N ASP A 132 -9.94 -18.19 24.59
CA ASP A 132 -9.61 -19.52 25.15
C ASP A 132 -9.01 -19.44 26.57
N SER A 133 -9.31 -18.37 27.33
CA SER A 133 -8.89 -18.19 28.74
C SER A 133 -10.06 -17.93 29.66
#